data_AF-A0A840UA10-F1
#
_entry.id   AF-A0A840UA10-F1
#
_cell.length_a   1.000
_cell.length_b   1.000
_cell.length_c   1.000
_cell.angle_alpha   90.00
_cell.angle_beta   90.00
_cell.angle_gamma   90.00
#
_symmetry.space_group_name_H-M   'P 1'
#
loop_
_entity.id
_entity.type
_entity.pdbx_description
1 polymer ?
#
loop_
_entity_poly.entity_id
_entity_poly.type
_entity_poly.pdbx_seq_one_letter_code
_entity_poly.pdbx_strand_id
1 'polypeptide(L)' 'MYEDQKYPLPLNLAIGDRMYWLSTGAYTTTYSAVEFNGFPPLKDYYL' A
#
# COMPACT_ATOMS: atom_id res chain seq x y z
N MET A 1 6.04 -7.02 -16.91
CA MET A 1 5.92 -5.56 -16.64
C MET A 1 6.64 -5.17 -15.35
N TYR A 2 6.35 -5.81 -14.21
CA TYR A 2 7.05 -5.55 -12.93
C TYR A 2 8.34 -6.36 -12.75
N GLU A 3 8.49 -7.48 -13.46
CA GLU A 3 9.70 -8.32 -13.41
C GLU A 3 10.94 -7.56 -13.92
N ASP A 4 10.75 -6.75 -14.97
CA ASP A 4 11.83 -5.98 -15.60
C ASP A 4 11.91 -4.52 -15.13
N GLN A 5 10.87 -4.01 -14.44
CA GLN A 5 10.79 -2.62 -13.99
C GLN A 5 10.58 -2.57 -12.48
N LYS A 6 11.70 -2.49 -11.76
CA LYS A 6 11.71 -2.33 -10.30
C LYS A 6 11.59 -0.86 -9.92
N TYR A 7 10.91 -0.59 -8.82
CA TYR A 7 10.88 0.75 -8.23
C TYR A 7 12.15 0.99 -7.41
N PRO A 8 12.98 1.98 -7.75
CA PRO A 8 14.14 2.31 -6.95
C PRO A 8 13.68 2.85 -5.58
N LEU A 9 14.32 2.37 -4.52
CA LEU A 9 14.13 2.87 -3.16
C LEU A 9 15.37 3.61 -2.67
N PRO A 10 15.24 4.60 -1.78
CA PRO A 10 16.38 5.27 -1.18
C PRO A 10 17.28 4.27 -0.43
N LEU A 11 18.60 4.42 -0.55
CA LEU A 11 19.58 3.54 0.12
C LEU A 11 19.57 3.66 1.65
N ASN A 12 19.06 4.77 2.17
CA ASN A 12 18.93 5.05 3.59
C ASN A 12 17.54 4.75 4.15
N LEU A 13 16.67 4.06 3.39
CA LEU A 13 15.35 3.65 3.87
C LEU A 13 15.48 2.80 5.14
N ALA A 14 14.75 3.19 6.19
CA ALA A 14 14.86 2.59 7.51
C ALA A 14 13.49 2.29 8.13
N ILE A 15 13.50 1.45 9.18
CA ILE A 15 12.30 1.17 9.97
C ILE A 15 11.77 2.48 10.56
N GLY A 16 10.47 2.73 10.40
CA GLY A 16 9.80 3.94 10.85
C GLY A 16 9.54 4.95 9.73
N ASP A 17 10.17 4.79 8.57
CA ASP A 17 9.87 5.62 7.40
C ASP A 17 8.46 5.35 6.87
N ARG A 18 7.81 6.41 6.37
CA ARG A 18 6.48 6.32 5.76
C ARG A 18 6.59 6.27 4.25
N MET A 19 5.95 5.28 3.64
CA MET A 19 5.80 5.15 2.20
C MET A 19 4.35 5.38 1.79
N TYR A 20 4.17 5.96 0.60
CA TYR A 20 2.86 6.27 0.05
C TYR A 20 2.74 5.68 -1.35
N TRP A 21 1.68 4.90 -1.56
CA TRP A 21 1.25 4.47 -2.89
C TRP A 21 0.17 5.41 -3.37
N LEU A 22 0.42 6.08 -4.48
CA LEU A 22 -0.52 7.02 -5.09
C LEU A 22 -1.51 6.28 -5.99
N SER A 23 -2.62 6.94 -6.33
CA SER A 23 -3.65 6.43 -7.24
C SER A 23 -4.39 5.17 -6.76
N THR A 24 -4.49 4.96 -5.45
CA THR A 24 -5.21 3.84 -4.82
C THR A 24 -6.70 4.11 -4.58
N GLY A 25 -7.26 5.20 -5.11
CA GLY A 25 -8.66 5.61 -4.88
C GLY A 25 -9.71 4.71 -5.53
N ALA A 26 -9.33 3.90 -6.53
CA ALA A 26 -10.23 2.95 -7.18
C ALA A 26 -9.85 1.51 -6.83
N TYR A 27 -10.85 0.69 -6.54
CA TYR A 27 -10.73 -0.76 -6.35
C TYR A 27 -9.80 -1.28 -5.24
N THR A 28 -9.15 -0.40 -4.46
CA THR A 28 -8.25 -0.83 -3.39
C THR A 28 -9.03 -1.22 -2.14
N THR A 29 -9.80 -0.29 -1.55
CA THR A 29 -10.63 -0.60 -0.38
C THR A 29 -11.70 -1.64 -0.70
N THR A 30 -12.34 -1.54 -1.88
CA THR A 30 -13.46 -2.41 -2.27
C THR A 30 -13.06 -3.86 -2.59
N TYR A 31 -11.80 -4.13 -2.95
CA TYR A 31 -11.30 -5.48 -3.20
C TYR A 31 -10.27 -5.96 -2.17
N SER A 32 -10.05 -5.19 -1.09
CA SER A 32 -9.18 -5.65 -0.01
C SER A 32 -9.77 -6.88 0.69
N ALA A 33 -8.91 -7.83 1.05
CA ALA A 33 -9.32 -8.96 1.87
C ALA A 33 -9.67 -8.46 3.28
N VAL A 34 -10.81 -8.92 3.81
CA VAL A 34 -11.28 -8.60 5.15
C VAL A 34 -10.89 -9.72 6.10
N GLU A 35 -10.27 -9.38 7.23
CA GLU A 35 -9.90 -10.32 8.31
C GLU A 35 -8.92 -11.44 7.90
N PHE A 36 -8.25 -11.30 6.75
CA PHE A 36 -7.17 -12.20 6.38
C PHE A 36 -6.03 -12.08 7.40
N ASN A 37 -5.62 -13.19 7.99
CA ASN A 37 -4.67 -13.25 9.13
C ASN A 37 -5.11 -12.42 10.36
N GLY A 38 -6.40 -12.13 10.50
CA GLY A 38 -6.93 -11.32 11.61
C GLY A 38 -6.67 -9.82 11.50
N PHE A 39 -6.23 -9.32 10.33
CA PHE A 39 -6.09 -7.89 10.10
C PHE A 39 -7.45 -7.23 9.87
N PRO A 40 -7.76 -6.09 10.53
CA PRO A 40 -9.02 -5.39 10.32
C PRO A 40 -9.12 -4.81 8.90
N PRO A 41 -10.33 -4.41 8.45
CA PRO A 41 -10.50 -3.75 7.16
C PRO A 41 -9.59 -2.52 6.99
N LEU A 42 -9.17 -2.26 5.74
CA LEU A 42 -8.44 -1.04 5.40
C LEU A 42 -9.28 0.20 5.74
N LYS A 43 -8.63 1.20 6.34
CA LYS A 43 -9.26 2.49 6.65
C LYS A 43 -9.16 3.41 5.45
N ASP A 44 -10.27 4.04 5.10
CA ASP A 44 -10.34 5.19 4.21
C ASP A 44 -10.76 6.46 4.98
N TYR A 45 -10.35 7.61 4.46
CA TYR A 45 -10.60 8.91 5.09
C TYR A 45 -11.02 9.90 4.02
N TYR A 46 -11.96 10.78 4.37
CA TYR A 46 -12.49 11.83 3.52
C TYR A 46 -12.26 13.18 4.19
N LEU A 47 -11.96 14.22 3.41
CA LEU A 47 -11.75 15.59 3.89
C LEU A 47 -13.04 16.40 3.87
#